data_AF-A0AAD1HFV1-F1
#
_entry.id   AF-A0AAD1HFV1-F1
#
_cell.length_a   1.000
_cell.length_b   1.000
_cell.length_c   1.000
_cell.angle_alpha   90.00
_cell.angle_beta   90.00
_cell.angle_gamma   90.00
#
_symmetry.space_group_name_H-M   'P 1'
#
loop_
_entity.id
_entity.type
_entity.pdbx_description
1 polymer ?
#
loop_
_entity_poly.entity_id
_entity_poly.type
_entity_poly.pdbx_seq_one_letter_code
_entity_poly.pdbx_strand_id
1 'polypeptide(L)' 'MPTRERHARLARQAYADFGKGSGHPARLNFGDCLTYALALDSREPLLWKGDAFGHTGIASALG' A
#
# COMPACT_ATOMS: atom_id res chain seq x y z
N MET A 1 15.48 6.94 11.27
CA MET A 1 14.07 7.12 10.87
C MET A 1 14.00 7.21 9.36
N PRO A 2 13.35 6.29 8.65
CA PRO A 2 13.14 6.46 7.21
C PRO A 2 12.43 7.79 6.97
N THR A 3 12.99 8.61 6.09
CA THR A 3 12.56 10.00 5.92
C THR A 3 11.19 10.05 5.24
N ARG A 4 10.36 11.02 5.65
CA ARG A 4 9.01 11.30 5.11
C ARG A 4 8.96 11.32 3.57
N GLU A 5 10.06 11.71 2.94
CA GLU A 5 10.25 11.73 1.48
C GLU A 5 10.26 10.33 0.83
N ARG A 6 10.84 9.32 1.48
CA ARG A 6 10.84 7.94 0.98
C ARG A 6 9.43 7.36 0.98
N HIS A 7 8.68 7.57 2.08
CA HIS A 7 7.28 7.16 2.16
C HIS A 7 6.41 7.90 1.15
N ALA A 8 6.63 9.21 0.95
CA ALA A 8 5.89 9.98 -0.05
C ALA A 8 6.12 9.47 -1.47
N ARG A 9 7.37 9.12 -1.83
CA ARG A 9 7.67 8.53 -3.15
C ARG A 9 7.01 7.16 -3.32
N LEU A 10 7.10 6.29 -2.30
CA LEU A 10 6.50 4.97 -2.35
C LEU A 10 4.96 5.03 -2.40
N ALA A 11 4.34 5.94 -1.64
CA ALA A 11 2.90 6.12 -1.68
C ALA A 11 2.42 6.64 -3.03
N ARG A 12 3.16 7.57 -3.64
CA ARG A 12 2.86 8.05 -5.00
C ARG A 12 2.99 6.95 -6.04
N GLN A 13 4.02 6.10 -5.92
CA GLN A 13 4.21 4.93 -6.79
C GLN A 13 3.05 3.94 -6.62
N ALA A 14 2.73 3.57 -5.38
CA ALA A 14 1.63 2.69 -5.06
C ALA A 14 0.27 3.22 -5.54
N TYR A 15 0.07 4.54 -5.51
CA TYR A 15 -1.15 5.15 -6.03
C TYR A 15 -1.22 5.10 -7.57
N ALA A 16 -0.08 5.20 -8.26
CA ALA A 16 -0.04 4.99 -9.71
C ALA A 16 -0.33 3.53 -10.08
N ASP A 17 0.22 2.58 -9.31
CA ASP A 17 0.12 1.15 -9.61
C ASP A 17 -1.23 0.55 -9.18
N PHE A 18 -1.75 0.97 -8.02
CA PHE A 18 -2.90 0.35 -7.35
C PHE A 18 -4.05 1.31 -7.04
N GLY A 19 -3.85 2.61 -7.21
CA GLY A 19 -4.78 3.65 -6.78
C GLY A 19 -6.08 3.66 -7.56
N LYS A 20 -7.11 4.33 -7.02
CA LYS A 20 -8.38 4.57 -7.72
C LYS A 20 -8.10 5.35 -9.02
N GLY A 21 -8.51 4.77 -10.15
CA GLY A 21 -8.31 5.35 -11.48
C GLY A 21 -7.13 4.76 -12.27
N SER A 22 -6.29 3.91 -11.65
CA SER A 22 -5.21 3.17 -12.32
C SER A 22 -5.71 2.05 -13.25
N GLY A 23 -6.96 1.60 -13.07
CA GLY A 23 -7.47 0.38 -13.69
C GLY A 23 -7.14 -0.91 -12.92
N HIS A 24 -6.37 -0.82 -11.83
CA HIS A 24 -6.00 -1.97 -11.01
C HIS A 24 -7.15 -2.43 -10.08
N PRO A 25 -7.36 -3.74 -9.88
CA PRO A 25 -8.46 -4.28 -9.05
C PRO A 25 -8.40 -3.86 -7.58
N ALA A 26 -7.21 -3.59 -7.03
CA ALA A 26 -7.02 -3.12 -5.66
C ALA A 26 -7.74 -1.78 -5.36
N ARG A 27 -7.77 -0.87 -6.34
CA ARG A 27 -8.44 0.45 -6.25
C ARG A 27 -8.20 1.18 -4.93
N LEU A 28 -6.93 1.21 -4.50
CA LEU A 28 -6.51 1.80 -3.25
C LEU A 28 -6.81 3.31 -3.20
N ASN A 29 -7.23 3.79 -2.04
CA ASN A 29 -7.27 5.23 -1.81
C ASN A 29 -5.86 5.77 -1.46
N PHE A 30 -5.68 7.09 -1.43
CA PHE A 30 -4.38 7.69 -1.15
C PHE A 30 -3.85 7.35 0.26
N GLY A 31 -4.74 7.25 1.25
CA GLY A 31 -4.40 6.79 2.60
C GLY A 31 -3.94 5.34 2.62
N ASP A 32 -4.60 4.45 1.88
CA ASP A 32 -4.20 3.04 1.76
C ASP A 32 -2.82 2.91 1.10
N CYS A 33 -2.52 3.77 0.12
CA CYS A 33 -1.20 3.80 -0.52
C CYS A 33 -0.10 4.26 0.46
N LEU A 34 -0.43 5.16 1.40
CA LEU A 34 0.47 5.51 2.50
C LEU A 34 0.73 4.30 3.42
N THR A 35 -0.33 3.58 3.79
CA THR A 35 -0.21 2.37 4.64
C THR A 35 0.60 1.28 3.93
N TYR A 36 0.36 1.05 2.64
CA TYR A 36 1.14 0.14 1.80
C TYR A 36 2.62 0.53 1.73
N ALA A 37 2.91 1.82 1.51
CA ALA A 37 4.28 2.33 1.47
C ALA A 37 5.01 2.15 2.81
N LEU A 38 4.29 2.30 3.93
CA LEU A 38 4.83 2.07 5.26
C LEU A 38 5.17 0.60 5.48
N ALA A 39 4.26 -0.31 5.14
CA ALA A 39 4.48 -1.75 5.28
C ALA A 39 5.58 -2.29 4.34
N LEU A 40 5.72 -1.73 3.13
CA LEU A 40 6.84 -2.03 2.24
C LEU A 40 8.19 -1.57 2.82
N ASP A 41 8.23 -0.41 3.47
CA ASP A 41 9.45 0.14 4.07
C ASP A 41 9.83 -0.60 5.36
N SER A 42 8.87 -0.93 6.21
CA SER A 42 9.10 -1.69 7.44
C SER A 42 9.30 -3.19 7.19
N ARG A 43 8.90 -3.69 6.01
CA ARG A 43 8.82 -5.12 5.68
C ARG A 43 7.97 -5.92 6.66
N GLU A 44 6.97 -5.28 7.24
CA GLU A 44 6.03 -5.91 8.16
C GLU A 44 4.71 -6.23 7.45
N PRO A 45 4.04 -7.32 7.82
CA PRO A 45 2.73 -7.64 7.31
C PRO A 45 1.71 -6.59 7.77
N LEU A 46 0.75 -6.26 6.90
CA LEU A 46 -0.25 -5.23 7.17
C LEU A 46 -1.53 -5.92 7.68
N LEU A 47 -2.19 -5.32 8.67
CA LEU A 47 -3.48 -5.80 9.14
C LEU A 47 -4.58 -5.08 8.37
N TRP A 48 -5.27 -5.80 7.49
CA TRP A 48 -6.43 -5.28 6.77
C TRP A 48 -7.56 -6.29 6.74
N LYS A 49 -8.78 -5.80 6.50
CA LYS A 49 -9.98 -6.64 6.36
C LYS A 49 -10.52 -6.50 4.95
N GLY A 50 -10.93 -7.61 4.34
CA GLY A 50 -11.42 -7.66 2.96
C GLY A 50 -10.30 -7.67 1.92
N ASP A 51 -10.60 -7.31 0.67
CA ASP A 51 -9.70 -7.53 -0.48
C ASP A 51 -8.86 -6.30 -0.89
N ALA A 52 -8.92 -5.21 -0.13
CA ALA A 52 -8.30 -3.93 -0.52
C ALA A 52 -6.80 -4.09 -0.88
N PHE A 53 -6.05 -4.85 -0.09
CA PHE A 53 -4.63 -5.13 -0.34
C PHE A 53 -4.37 -6.54 -0.90
N GLY A 54 -5.39 -7.38 -1.02
CA GLY A 54 -5.25 -8.76 -1.52
C GLY A 54 -4.67 -8.84 -2.93
N HIS A 55 -4.87 -7.78 -3.74
CA HIS A 55 -4.36 -7.69 -5.10
C HIS A 55 -2.99 -6.98 -5.22
N THR A 56 -2.41 -6.46 -4.14
CA THR A 56 -1.15 -5.71 -4.18
C THR A 56 0.08 -6.56 -3.86
N GLY A 57 -0.13 -7.82 -3.46
CA GLY A 57 0.93 -8.78 -3.13
C GLY A 57 1.60 -8.54 -1.77
N ILE A 58 1.10 -7.61 -0.95
CA ILE A 58 1.60 -7.42 0.41
C ILE A 58 1.12 -8.54 1.33
N ALA A 59 1.91 -8.89 2.34
CA ALA A 59 1.62 -9.99 3.25
C ALA A 59 0.56 -9.60 4.29
N SER A 60 -0.47 -10.43 4.45
CA SER A 60 -1.52 -10.23 5.45
C SER A 60 -1.02 -10.62 6.83
N ALA A 61 -1.30 -9.76 7.81
CA ALA A 61 -1.10 -10.09 9.22
C ALA A 61 -2.21 -10.99 9.79
N LEU A 62 -3.36 -11.06 9.11
CA LEU A 62 -4.37 -12.10 9.34
C LEU A 62 -3.93 -13.34 8.56
N GLY A 63 -3.26 -14.26 9.25
CA GLY A 63 -2.99 -15.60 8.72
C GLY A 63 -4.27 -16.41 8.52
#